data_AF-A0AA86NYU4-F1
#
_entry.id   AF-A0AA86NYU4-F1
#
_cell.length_a   1.000
_cell.length_b   1.000
_cell.length_c   1.000
_cell.angle_alpha   90.00
_cell.angle_beta   90.00
_cell.angle_gamma   90.00
#
_symmetry.space_group_name_H-M   'P 1'
#
loop_
_entity.id
_entity.type
_entity.pdbx_description
1 polymer ?
#
loop_
_entity_poly.entity_id
_entity_poly.type
_entity_poly.pdbx_seq_one_letter_code
_entity_poly.pdbx_strand_id
1 'polypeptide(L)'
;MGSCVSNGENWFTACKYNDCDYIKNFNFAHSELYDKRELDQAQYIFTGFAGVHYASYFGHLNAVQLLKSYEPTLVTQSDTILTLDTCQGIVEGIKICPGLSGLQLSILSNACQVSNMFFEGFFLGKNQQIMFMSQNAMFTVFSCQILNGSFQALEQLEKYHRIYLQKDARTLFQQNINPLMLAVYMGRKSFVSLILQLSESALYSEYFEVFVINQDYKQWKEQAYKIIPLQLLAKQKDIDCCFAMVKTHLDGKHEPVQDWMGGVGYEGSLQIQDYINHTDMQRQRKQLNKRTSMNVRPRISMSTINNSFGSFSESIQSPRKSLDLQIQNMIENCDEYI
;
A
#
# COMPACT_ATOMS: atom_id res chain seq x y z
N MET A 1 -32.69 7.21 33.61
CA MET A 1 -32.67 7.19 32.13
C MET A 1 -31.21 7.00 31.73
N GLY A 2 -30.81 5.77 31.37
CA GLY A 2 -29.47 5.55 30.84
C GLY A 2 -29.47 6.03 29.40
N SER A 3 -28.66 7.03 29.07
CA SER A 3 -28.48 7.43 27.67
C SER A 3 -27.92 6.22 26.94
N CYS A 4 -28.63 5.78 25.90
CA CYS A 4 -28.18 4.77 24.96
C CYS A 4 -27.01 5.36 24.17
N VAL A 5 -25.85 5.52 24.82
CA VAL A 5 -24.61 5.84 24.11
C VAL A 5 -24.45 4.74 23.09
N SER A 6 -24.50 5.09 21.81
CA SER A 6 -24.57 4.09 20.77
C SER A 6 -23.30 3.23 20.84
N ASN A 7 -23.44 1.91 20.90
CA ASN A 7 -22.31 0.99 21.15
C ASN A 7 -21.10 1.24 20.21
N GLY A 8 -21.32 1.85 19.05
CA GLY A 8 -20.28 2.24 18.10
C GLY A 8 -19.35 3.37 18.58
N GLU A 9 -19.79 4.30 19.43
CA GLU A 9 -18.93 5.43 19.86
C GLU A 9 -17.75 4.96 20.70
N ASN A 10 -18.00 3.98 21.59
CA ASN A 10 -16.98 3.37 22.42
C ASN A 10 -15.97 2.58 21.59
N TRP A 11 -16.41 1.94 20.49
CA TRP A 11 -15.54 1.17 19.60
C TRP A 11 -14.47 2.04 18.92
N PHE A 12 -14.86 3.13 18.25
CA PHE A 12 -13.90 4.00 17.57
C PHE A 12 -12.97 4.71 18.58
N THR A 13 -13.50 5.06 19.74
CA THR A 13 -12.73 5.63 20.85
C THR A 13 -11.68 4.65 21.37
N ALA A 14 -12.03 3.37 21.55
CA ALA A 14 -11.10 2.32 21.94
C ALA A 14 -9.98 2.14 20.90
N CYS A 15 -10.31 2.10 19.61
CA CYS A 15 -9.33 2.04 18.52
C CYS A 15 -8.42 3.27 18.47
N LYS A 16 -8.98 4.46 18.67
CA LYS A 16 -8.25 5.75 18.72
C LYS A 16 -7.29 5.85 19.90
N TYR A 17 -7.57 5.23 21.04
CA TYR A 17 -6.75 5.32 22.25
C TYR A 17 -6.03 4.00 22.61
N ASN A 18 -5.97 3.05 21.67
CA ASN A 18 -5.30 1.76 21.85
C ASN A 18 -5.84 0.91 23.03
N ASP A 19 -7.13 0.97 23.33
CA ASP A 19 -7.77 0.11 24.33
C ASP A 19 -7.92 -1.31 23.79
N CYS A 20 -6.82 -2.05 23.83
CA CYS A 20 -6.73 -3.40 23.28
C CYS A 20 -7.65 -4.41 23.97
N ASP A 21 -8.00 -4.19 25.25
CA ASP A 21 -8.87 -5.11 25.98
C ASP A 21 -10.32 -4.94 25.53
N TYR A 22 -10.78 -3.71 25.34
CA TYR A 22 -12.06 -3.45 24.68
C TYR A 22 -12.07 -4.01 23.26
N ILE A 23 -11.03 -3.71 22.47
CA ILE A 23 -10.94 -4.17 21.07
C ILE A 23 -11.03 -5.70 20.98
N LYS A 24 -10.29 -6.43 21.81
CA LYS A 24 -10.33 -7.91 21.86
C LYS A 24 -11.72 -8.46 22.16
N ASN A 25 -12.42 -7.84 23.11
CA ASN A 25 -13.73 -8.32 23.55
C ASN A 25 -14.85 -8.03 22.54
N PHE A 26 -14.68 -7.01 21.69
CA PHE A 26 -15.75 -6.49 20.84
C PHE A 26 -15.45 -6.51 19.33
N ASN A 27 -14.27 -6.96 18.89
CA ASN A 27 -13.85 -6.96 17.48
C ASN A 27 -14.83 -7.68 16.53
N PHE A 28 -15.41 -8.80 16.95
CA PHE A 28 -16.33 -9.57 16.12
C PHE A 28 -17.67 -8.86 15.94
N ALA A 29 -18.15 -8.18 16.97
CA ALA A 29 -19.44 -7.48 16.91
C ALA A 29 -19.35 -6.14 16.16
N HIS A 30 -18.15 -5.57 16.05
CA HIS A 30 -17.92 -4.25 15.46
C HIS A 30 -17.08 -4.27 14.18
N SER A 31 -16.73 -5.46 13.68
CA SER A 31 -16.02 -5.59 12.41
C SER A 31 -16.82 -4.95 11.28
N GLU A 32 -16.14 -4.23 10.40
CA GLU A 32 -16.75 -3.57 9.23
C GLU A 32 -17.70 -2.41 9.57
N LEU A 33 -17.70 -1.94 10.82
CA LEU A 33 -18.40 -0.72 11.19
C LEU A 33 -17.58 0.51 10.80
N TYR A 34 -18.28 1.48 10.22
CA TYR A 34 -17.75 2.80 9.90
C TYR A 34 -18.36 3.86 10.82
N ASP A 35 -17.54 4.84 11.16
CA ASP A 35 -17.92 5.95 12.02
C ASP A 35 -18.89 6.87 11.28
N LYS A 36 -20.11 6.96 11.82
CA LYS A 36 -21.20 7.77 11.27
C LYS A 36 -21.36 9.11 11.99
N ARG A 37 -20.55 9.38 13.02
CA ARG A 37 -20.56 10.66 13.71
C ARG A 37 -20.14 11.77 12.75
N GLU A 38 -20.61 12.98 13.03
CA GLU A 38 -20.19 14.17 12.29
C GLU A 38 -18.69 14.43 12.49
N LEU A 39 -18.01 14.90 11.44
CA LEU A 39 -16.60 15.24 11.45
C LEU A 39 -16.33 16.30 12.53
N ASP A 40 -15.49 15.98 13.51
CA ASP A 40 -15.03 16.90 14.55
C ASP A 40 -13.51 16.82 14.63
N GLN A 41 -12.82 17.83 14.09
CA GLN A 41 -11.37 17.89 14.06
C GLN A 41 -10.75 18.02 15.46
N ALA A 42 -11.40 18.72 16.38
CA ALA A 42 -10.89 18.94 17.72
C ALA A 42 -10.92 17.65 18.55
N GLN A 43 -11.96 16.82 18.33
CA GLN A 43 -12.09 15.51 18.96
C GLN A 43 -11.48 14.38 18.11
N TYR A 44 -10.92 14.69 16.94
CA TYR A 44 -10.46 13.73 15.95
C TYR A 44 -11.50 12.64 15.66
N ILE A 45 -12.72 13.06 15.36
CA ILE A 45 -13.79 12.19 14.87
C ILE A 45 -13.81 12.33 13.34
N PHE A 46 -13.53 11.23 12.64
CA PHE A 46 -13.46 11.17 11.19
C PHE A 46 -14.62 10.33 10.63
N THR A 47 -15.61 10.99 10.03
CA THR A 47 -16.72 10.29 9.36
C THR A 47 -16.20 9.34 8.28
N GLY A 48 -16.71 8.12 8.24
CA GLY A 48 -16.31 7.09 7.27
C GLY A 48 -15.00 6.37 7.61
N PHE A 49 -14.39 6.60 8.79
CA PHE A 49 -13.30 5.78 9.31
C PHE A 49 -13.83 4.48 9.93
N ALA A 50 -13.07 3.40 9.84
CA ALA A 50 -13.30 2.15 10.55
C ALA A 50 -12.32 2.06 11.72
N GLY A 51 -12.43 1.04 12.57
CA GLY A 51 -11.52 0.84 13.70
C GLY A 51 -10.05 0.82 13.27
N VAL A 52 -9.74 0.09 12.19
CA VAL A 52 -8.38 0.00 11.63
C VAL A 52 -7.85 1.35 11.13
N HIS A 53 -8.71 2.23 10.59
CA HIS A 53 -8.28 3.55 10.12
C HIS A 53 -7.83 4.44 11.28
N TYR A 54 -8.59 4.44 12.39
CA TYR A 54 -8.20 5.13 13.62
C TYR A 54 -6.89 4.59 14.18
N ALA A 55 -6.82 3.28 14.40
CA ALA A 55 -5.63 2.66 14.97
C ALA A 55 -4.38 2.89 14.11
N SER A 56 -4.53 2.88 12.78
CA SER A 56 -3.44 3.16 11.84
C SER A 56 -2.99 4.61 11.85
N TYR A 57 -3.94 5.54 11.81
CA TYR A 57 -3.66 6.97 11.80
C TYR A 57 -3.01 7.45 13.10
N PHE A 58 -3.36 6.87 14.25
CA PHE A 58 -2.76 7.18 15.55
C PHE A 58 -1.53 6.32 15.89
N GLY A 59 -1.08 5.45 14.97
CA GLY A 59 0.13 4.64 15.16
C GLY A 59 0.03 3.58 16.26
N HIS A 60 -1.18 3.11 16.55
CA HIS A 60 -1.44 2.12 17.60
C HIS A 60 -1.21 0.70 17.10
N LEU A 61 0.06 0.28 17.09
CA LEU A 61 0.51 -1.02 16.60
C LEU A 61 -0.30 -2.19 17.15
N ASN A 62 -0.54 -2.22 18.47
CA ASN A 62 -1.26 -3.32 19.11
C ASN A 62 -2.73 -3.40 18.67
N ALA A 63 -3.43 -2.26 18.61
CA ALA A 63 -4.78 -2.19 18.07
C ALA A 63 -4.82 -2.67 16.61
N VAL A 64 -3.90 -2.20 15.75
CA VAL A 64 -3.84 -2.66 14.35
C VAL A 64 -3.57 -4.18 14.26
N GLN A 65 -2.72 -4.75 15.12
CA GLN A 65 -2.48 -6.19 15.15
C GLN A 65 -3.73 -7.01 15.49
N LEU A 66 -4.60 -6.49 16.37
CA LEU A 66 -5.87 -7.11 16.69
C LEU A 66 -6.88 -6.97 15.55
N LEU A 67 -6.90 -5.81 14.88
CA LEU A 67 -7.87 -5.46 13.85
C LEU A 67 -7.54 -6.06 12.48
N LYS A 68 -6.26 -6.27 12.14
CA LYS A 68 -5.84 -6.75 10.81
C LYS A 68 -6.42 -8.11 10.42
N SER A 69 -6.89 -8.91 11.37
CA SER A 69 -7.56 -10.19 11.09
C SER A 69 -9.01 -10.03 10.65
N TYR A 70 -9.61 -8.88 10.92
CA TYR A 70 -11.04 -8.60 10.69
C TYR A 70 -11.27 -7.47 9.69
N GLU A 71 -10.41 -6.45 9.68
CA GLU A 71 -10.56 -5.24 8.87
C GLU A 71 -9.38 -4.96 7.90
N PRO A 72 -8.61 -5.94 7.39
CA PRO A 72 -7.38 -5.66 6.64
C PRO A 72 -7.59 -4.94 5.29
N THR A 73 -8.81 -5.00 4.77
CA THR A 73 -9.16 -4.53 3.42
C THR A 73 -10.14 -3.36 3.44
N LEU A 74 -10.50 -2.86 4.62
CA LEU A 74 -11.37 -1.69 4.70
C LEU A 74 -10.64 -0.46 4.19
N VAL A 75 -11.41 0.42 3.58
CA VAL A 75 -10.96 1.71 3.06
C VAL A 75 -11.93 2.80 3.53
N THR A 76 -11.46 4.03 3.66
CA THR A 76 -12.29 5.16 4.10
C THR A 76 -13.50 5.35 3.18
N GLN A 77 -14.67 5.64 3.77
CA GLN A 77 -15.95 5.71 3.04
C GLN A 77 -16.43 7.14 2.76
N SER A 78 -15.74 8.15 3.28
CA SER A 78 -16.16 9.55 3.13
C SER A 78 -14.95 10.45 2.98
N ASP A 79 -15.17 11.61 2.34
CA ASP A 79 -14.22 12.71 2.38
C ASP A 79 -13.98 13.08 3.86
N THR A 80 -12.73 13.28 4.25
CA THR A 80 -12.39 13.76 5.58
C THR A 80 -11.25 14.77 5.52
N ILE A 81 -10.95 15.39 6.65
CA ILE A 81 -9.88 16.38 6.78
C ILE A 81 -8.90 15.85 7.81
N LEU A 82 -7.65 15.68 7.40
CA LEU A 82 -6.58 15.16 8.24
C LEU A 82 -5.55 16.22 8.58
N THR A 83 -4.89 15.99 9.71
CA THR A 83 -3.61 16.58 10.04
C THR A 83 -2.51 15.61 9.62
N LEU A 84 -1.54 16.09 8.86
CA LEU A 84 -0.41 15.29 8.40
C LEU A 84 0.85 15.67 9.17
N ASP A 85 1.59 14.67 9.64
CA ASP A 85 2.94 14.86 10.19
C ASP A 85 3.94 14.64 9.05
N THR A 86 4.55 15.71 8.57
CA THR A 86 5.52 15.66 7.45
C THR A 86 6.91 16.04 7.93
N CYS A 87 7.94 15.76 7.13
CA CYS A 87 9.32 16.16 7.48
C CYS A 87 9.54 17.68 7.56
N GLN A 88 8.59 18.49 7.07
CA GLN A 88 8.61 19.96 7.18
C GLN A 88 7.75 20.48 8.35
N GLY A 89 7.13 19.57 9.12
CA GLY A 89 6.24 19.89 10.24
C GLY A 89 4.82 19.39 10.03
N ILE A 90 3.97 19.74 10.99
CA ILE A 90 2.54 19.39 11.03
C ILE A 90 1.77 20.28 10.06
N VAL A 91 0.98 19.68 9.17
CA VAL A 91 0.12 20.36 8.20
C VAL A 91 -1.33 19.96 8.46
N GLU A 92 -2.14 20.92 8.90
CA GLU A 92 -3.56 20.72 9.20
C GLU A 92 -4.45 21.02 7.99
N GLY A 93 -5.69 20.54 8.03
CA GLY A 93 -6.68 20.92 7.04
C GLY A 93 -6.57 20.19 5.70
N ILE A 94 -5.87 19.06 5.64
CA ILE A 94 -5.68 18.32 4.38
C ILE A 94 -6.91 17.48 4.07
N LYS A 95 -7.65 17.90 3.04
CA LYS A 95 -8.78 17.12 2.53
C LYS A 95 -8.28 15.84 1.87
N ILE A 96 -8.79 14.70 2.31
CA ILE A 96 -8.58 13.40 1.67
C ILE A 96 -9.91 12.86 1.13
N CYS A 97 -9.81 12.12 0.03
CA CYS A 97 -10.94 11.42 -0.58
C CYS A 97 -11.22 10.09 0.14
N PRO A 98 -12.41 9.48 -0.07
CA PRO A 98 -12.63 8.09 0.29
C PRO A 98 -11.65 7.17 -0.47
N GLY A 99 -11.49 5.94 0.04
CA GLY A 99 -10.68 4.91 -0.59
C GLY A 99 -9.26 4.79 -0.06
N LEU A 100 -8.92 5.45 1.05
CA LEU A 100 -7.62 5.24 1.72
C LEU A 100 -7.69 4.05 2.66
N SER A 101 -6.72 3.16 2.55
CA SER A 101 -6.51 2.02 3.45
C SER A 101 -5.79 2.43 4.73
N GLY A 102 -5.78 1.52 5.71
CA GLY A 102 -4.98 1.66 6.92
C GLY A 102 -3.47 1.85 6.65
N LEU A 103 -2.92 1.27 5.57
CA LEU A 103 -1.51 1.47 5.20
C LEU A 103 -1.24 2.92 4.81
N GLN A 104 -2.02 3.48 3.87
CA GLN A 104 -1.84 4.86 3.40
C GLN A 104 -1.99 5.85 4.57
N LEU A 105 -3.00 5.65 5.42
CA LEU A 105 -3.20 6.48 6.62
C LEU A 105 -2.00 6.40 7.58
N SER A 106 -1.42 5.21 7.79
CA SER A 106 -0.23 5.06 8.64
C SER A 106 1.02 5.74 8.06
N ILE A 107 1.15 5.81 6.73
CA ILE A 107 2.26 6.55 6.08
C ILE A 107 2.04 8.06 6.25
N LEU A 108 0.84 8.54 5.94
CA LEU A 108 0.48 9.96 6.02
C LEU A 108 0.58 10.54 7.44
N SER A 109 0.36 9.71 8.46
CA SER A 109 0.49 10.06 9.88
C SER A 109 1.86 9.76 10.48
N ASN A 110 2.85 9.36 9.65
CA ASN A 110 4.20 9.02 10.12
C ASN A 110 4.23 7.87 11.15
N ALA A 111 3.24 6.99 11.14
CA ALA A 111 3.14 5.82 12.00
C ALA A 111 4.02 4.66 11.49
N CYS A 112 5.35 4.85 11.50
CA CYS A 112 6.32 3.94 10.87
C CYS A 112 6.20 2.48 11.31
N GLN A 113 5.93 2.22 12.60
CA GLN A 113 5.79 0.85 13.11
C GLN A 113 4.57 0.15 12.51
N VAL A 114 3.46 0.87 12.37
CA VAL A 114 2.23 0.33 11.76
C VAL A 114 2.41 0.07 10.28
N SER A 115 2.98 1.02 9.53
CA SER A 115 3.25 0.85 8.10
C SER A 115 4.23 -0.30 7.86
N ASN A 116 5.30 -0.43 8.65
CA ASN A 116 6.20 -1.59 8.61
C ASN A 116 5.46 -2.91 8.85
N MET A 117 4.55 -2.95 9.82
CA MET A 117 3.75 -4.14 10.09
C MET A 117 2.86 -4.53 8.91
N PHE A 118 2.25 -3.54 8.25
CA PHE A 118 1.51 -3.79 7.01
C PHE A 118 2.45 -4.37 5.96
N PHE A 119 3.58 -3.70 5.66
CA PHE A 119 4.60 -4.16 4.69
C PHE A 119 5.07 -5.61 4.96
N GLU A 120 5.37 -5.95 6.22
CA GLU A 120 5.76 -7.29 6.63
C GLU A 120 4.64 -8.32 6.48
N GLY A 121 3.40 -7.91 6.78
CA GLY A 121 2.21 -8.73 6.58
C GLY A 121 1.94 -9.09 5.12
N PHE A 122 2.28 -8.21 4.17
CA PHE A 122 2.09 -8.48 2.74
C PHE A 122 2.90 -9.66 2.25
N PHE A 123 4.14 -9.87 2.74
CA PHE A 123 4.95 -11.02 2.32
C PHE A 123 4.27 -12.37 2.57
N LEU A 124 3.22 -12.41 3.40
CA LEU A 124 2.58 -13.65 3.85
C LEU A 124 1.15 -13.86 3.33
N GLY A 125 0.47 -12.84 2.79
CA GLY A 125 -0.99 -12.86 2.54
C GLY A 125 -1.42 -12.95 1.07
N LYS A 126 -2.65 -13.43 0.79
CA LYS A 126 -3.27 -13.46 -0.57
C LYS A 126 -4.08 -12.20 -0.94
N ASN A 127 -4.44 -11.35 0.03
CA ASN A 127 -5.33 -10.20 -0.18
C ASN A 127 -4.57 -8.86 -0.34
N GLN A 128 -3.43 -8.90 -1.02
CA GLN A 128 -2.47 -7.79 -1.07
C GLN A 128 -2.94 -6.61 -1.93
N GLN A 129 -3.80 -6.84 -2.91
CA GLN A 129 -4.06 -5.81 -3.92
C GLN A 129 -4.78 -4.59 -3.36
N ILE A 130 -5.74 -4.79 -2.44
CA ILE A 130 -6.65 -3.75 -1.96
C ILE A 130 -5.92 -2.63 -1.21
N MET A 131 -4.90 -2.96 -0.41
CA MET A 131 -4.16 -1.94 0.35
C MET A 131 -3.27 -1.04 -0.52
N PHE A 132 -3.01 -1.43 -1.78
CA PHE A 132 -2.33 -0.59 -2.77
C PHE A 132 -3.31 0.01 -3.80
N MET A 133 -4.60 -0.32 -3.71
CA MET A 133 -5.60 0.28 -4.58
C MET A 133 -5.94 1.65 -4.02
N SER A 134 -5.45 2.69 -4.67
CA SER A 134 -5.98 4.03 -4.50
C SER A 134 -6.85 4.38 -5.71
N GLN A 135 -8.07 4.83 -5.47
CA GLN A 135 -8.87 5.46 -6.52
C GLN A 135 -8.29 6.81 -6.95
N ASN A 136 -7.48 7.43 -6.08
CA ASN A 136 -6.84 8.72 -6.32
C ASN A 136 -5.31 8.58 -6.31
N ALA A 137 -4.65 8.84 -7.43
CA ALA A 137 -3.21 8.67 -7.56
C ALA A 137 -2.38 9.61 -6.68
N MET A 138 -2.96 10.70 -6.16
CA MET A 138 -2.31 11.52 -5.13
C MET A 138 -2.05 10.74 -3.84
N PHE A 139 -2.79 9.66 -3.62
CA PHE A 139 -2.69 8.83 -2.43
C PHE A 139 -2.26 7.40 -2.76
N THR A 140 -1.55 7.12 -3.86
CA THR A 140 -0.81 5.84 -3.95
C THR A 140 0.16 5.71 -2.78
N VAL A 141 0.65 4.51 -2.49
CA VAL A 141 1.62 4.31 -1.39
C VAL A 141 2.86 5.17 -1.64
N PHE A 142 3.39 5.18 -2.87
CA PHE A 142 4.53 5.99 -3.24
C PHE A 142 4.26 7.51 -3.13
N SER A 143 3.10 7.99 -3.58
CA SER A 143 2.73 9.40 -3.38
C SER A 143 2.58 9.76 -1.90
N CYS A 144 2.02 8.87 -1.07
CA CYS A 144 1.94 9.09 0.38
C CYS A 144 3.33 9.20 1.02
N GLN A 145 4.31 8.40 0.58
CA GLN A 145 5.69 8.51 1.05
C GLN A 145 6.32 9.85 0.66
N ILE A 146 6.05 10.35 -0.56
CA ILE A 146 6.50 11.71 -0.98
C ILE A 146 5.81 12.80 -0.15
N LEU A 147 4.50 12.67 0.06
CA LEU A 147 3.69 13.61 0.85
C LEU A 147 4.24 13.74 2.27
N ASN A 148 4.49 12.62 2.95
CA ASN A 148 5.08 12.58 4.28
C ASN A 148 6.54 13.07 4.27
N GLY A 149 7.35 12.58 3.33
CA GLY A 149 8.72 13.04 3.10
C GLY A 149 9.74 12.69 4.20
N SER A 150 9.38 11.84 5.17
CA SER A 150 10.28 11.43 6.25
C SER A 150 11.45 10.58 5.73
N PHE A 151 12.49 10.46 6.55
CA PHE A 151 13.60 9.55 6.23
C PHE A 151 13.15 8.08 6.32
N GLN A 152 12.27 7.78 7.27
CA GLN A 152 11.68 6.45 7.46
C GLN A 152 10.87 6.02 6.23
N ALA A 153 10.21 6.96 5.54
CA ALA A 153 9.54 6.70 4.27
C ALA A 153 10.50 6.16 3.19
N LEU A 154 11.74 6.67 3.15
CA LEU A 154 12.78 6.21 2.23
C LEU A 154 13.33 4.84 2.64
N GLU A 155 13.59 4.63 3.94
CA GLU A 155 14.02 3.31 4.46
C GLU A 155 12.98 2.22 4.15
N GLN A 156 11.68 2.54 4.29
CA GLN A 156 10.60 1.64 3.92
C GLN A 156 10.61 1.34 2.42
N LEU A 157 10.83 2.35 1.59
CA LEU A 157 10.90 2.18 0.16
C LEU A 157 12.08 1.30 -0.23
N GLU A 158 13.28 1.57 0.28
CA GLU A 158 14.45 0.71 0.07
C GLU A 158 14.19 -0.73 0.53
N LYS A 159 13.55 -0.93 1.68
CA LYS A 159 13.26 -2.28 2.21
C LYS A 159 12.19 -3.02 1.41
N TYR A 160 11.18 -2.32 0.87
CA TYR A 160 9.95 -2.92 0.33
C TYR A 160 9.68 -2.57 -1.14
N HIS A 161 10.64 -1.96 -1.85
CA HIS A 161 10.49 -1.43 -3.21
C HIS A 161 9.87 -2.44 -4.21
N ARG A 162 10.32 -3.70 -4.15
CA ARG A 162 9.85 -4.78 -5.04
C ARG A 162 8.35 -5.08 -4.94
N ILE A 163 7.73 -4.74 -3.81
CA ILE A 163 6.31 -5.01 -3.58
C ILE A 163 5.44 -4.05 -4.38
N TYR A 164 5.84 -2.77 -4.47
CA TYR A 164 4.88 -1.73 -4.87
C TYR A 164 5.37 -0.71 -5.88
N LEU A 165 6.68 -0.47 -6.08
CA LEU A 165 7.12 0.60 -6.99
C LEU A 165 6.60 0.42 -8.42
N GLN A 166 6.68 -0.80 -8.96
CA GLN A 166 6.17 -1.09 -10.30
C GLN A 166 4.65 -0.87 -10.41
N LYS A 167 3.89 -1.29 -9.41
CA LYS A 167 2.43 -1.18 -9.39
C LYS A 167 2.00 0.29 -9.23
N ASP A 168 2.67 1.01 -8.34
CA ASP A 168 2.40 2.42 -8.11
C ASP A 168 2.81 3.26 -9.32
N ALA A 169 3.96 3.01 -9.94
CA ALA A 169 4.38 3.69 -11.16
C ALA A 169 3.36 3.53 -12.29
N ARG A 170 2.85 2.30 -12.52
CA ARG A 170 1.78 2.07 -13.49
C ARG A 170 0.51 2.85 -13.17
N THR A 171 0.10 2.87 -11.90
CA THR A 171 -1.09 3.62 -11.46
C THR A 171 -0.92 5.12 -11.65
N LEU A 172 0.26 5.65 -11.28
CA LEU A 172 0.63 7.05 -11.46
C LEU A 172 0.61 7.46 -12.93
N PHE A 173 1.18 6.61 -13.80
CA PHE A 173 1.16 6.81 -15.25
C PHE A 173 -0.26 6.85 -15.80
N GLN A 174 -1.10 5.85 -15.46
CA GLN A 174 -2.50 5.77 -15.92
C GLN A 174 -3.34 6.98 -15.49
N GLN A 175 -3.01 7.58 -14.35
CA GLN A 175 -3.71 8.75 -13.81
C GLN A 175 -3.04 10.08 -14.17
N ASN A 176 -2.03 10.07 -15.03
CA ASN A 176 -1.26 11.24 -15.44
C ASN A 176 -0.69 12.06 -14.27
N ILE A 177 -0.30 11.38 -13.18
CA ILE A 177 0.37 12.01 -12.05
C ILE A 177 1.86 11.68 -12.14
N ASN A 178 2.68 12.73 -12.32
CA ASN A 178 4.11 12.58 -12.33
C ASN A 178 4.67 12.65 -10.89
N PRO A 179 5.25 11.57 -10.34
CA PRO A 179 5.79 11.57 -8.98
C PRO A 179 7.02 12.48 -8.83
N LEU A 180 7.80 12.70 -9.90
CA LEU A 180 8.92 13.64 -9.87
C LEU A 180 8.40 15.08 -9.71
N MET A 181 7.33 15.43 -10.43
CA MET A 181 6.65 16.72 -10.26
C MET A 181 6.16 16.89 -8.82
N LEU A 182 5.49 15.87 -8.25
CA LEU A 182 5.03 15.90 -6.86
C LEU A 182 6.19 16.15 -5.89
N ALA A 183 7.30 15.40 -6.02
CA ALA A 183 8.47 15.56 -5.18
C ALA A 183 9.13 16.96 -5.32
N VAL A 184 9.18 17.51 -6.53
CA VAL A 184 9.73 18.86 -6.80
C VAL A 184 8.88 19.94 -6.12
N TYR A 185 7.57 19.96 -6.34
CA TYR A 185 6.68 21.00 -5.82
C TYR A 185 6.46 20.91 -4.29
N MET A 186 6.73 19.75 -3.70
CA MET A 186 6.79 19.56 -2.25
C MET A 186 8.18 19.75 -1.65
N GLY A 187 9.19 20.11 -2.46
CA GLY A 187 10.55 20.36 -1.98
C GLY A 187 11.25 19.13 -1.38
N ARG A 188 10.89 17.92 -1.83
CA ARG A 188 11.38 16.64 -1.30
C ARG A 188 12.64 16.19 -2.02
N LYS A 189 13.77 16.87 -1.75
CA LYS A 189 15.06 16.63 -2.42
C LYS A 189 15.48 15.15 -2.45
N SER A 190 15.33 14.44 -1.33
CA SER A 190 15.69 13.02 -1.25
C SER A 190 14.82 12.14 -2.15
N PHE A 191 13.53 12.46 -2.32
CA PHE A 191 12.65 11.77 -3.26
C PHE A 191 12.92 12.17 -4.71
N VAL A 192 13.33 13.41 -4.98
CA VAL A 192 13.82 13.83 -6.30
C VAL A 192 15.04 13.00 -6.69
N SER A 193 16.07 12.96 -5.84
CA SER A 193 17.26 12.12 -6.06
C SER A 193 16.91 10.65 -6.27
N LEU A 194 16.07 10.08 -5.41
CA LEU A 194 15.57 8.70 -5.54
C LEU A 194 14.92 8.44 -6.90
N ILE A 195 13.97 9.29 -7.34
CA ILE A 195 13.24 9.07 -8.59
C ILE A 195 14.19 9.16 -9.80
N LEU A 196 15.15 10.09 -9.76
CA LEU A 196 16.17 10.22 -10.79
C LEU A 196 17.10 9.00 -10.84
N GLN A 197 17.48 8.43 -9.69
CA GLN A 197 18.23 7.18 -9.65
C GLN A 197 17.39 5.99 -10.14
N LEU A 198 16.08 5.95 -9.82
CA LEU A 198 15.16 4.92 -10.31
C LEU A 198 14.96 4.98 -11.83
N SER A 199 15.06 6.14 -12.47
CA SER A 199 15.01 6.24 -13.94
C SER A 199 16.26 5.70 -14.64
N GLU A 200 17.40 5.66 -13.95
CA GLU A 200 18.65 5.09 -14.46
C GLU A 200 18.85 3.62 -14.06
N SER A 201 18.04 3.14 -13.11
CA SER A 201 18.09 1.79 -12.59
C SER A 201 17.80 0.75 -13.68
N ALA A 202 18.64 -0.27 -13.78
CA ALA A 202 18.38 -1.41 -14.67
C ALA A 202 17.08 -2.18 -14.33
N LEU A 203 16.58 -2.04 -13.09
CA LEU A 203 15.36 -2.70 -12.63
C LEU A 203 14.09 -1.85 -12.82
N TYR A 204 14.23 -0.52 -12.85
CA TYR A 204 13.10 0.40 -12.74
C TYR A 204 13.01 1.44 -13.85
N SER A 205 14.04 1.58 -14.70
CA SER A 205 14.09 2.58 -15.76
C SER A 205 12.85 2.54 -16.65
N GLU A 206 12.40 1.35 -17.06
CA GLU A 206 11.20 1.18 -17.90
C GLU A 206 9.92 1.81 -17.31
N TYR A 207 9.85 1.99 -15.99
CA TYR A 207 8.72 2.61 -15.31
C TYR A 207 8.93 4.09 -14.99
N PHE A 208 10.17 4.50 -14.71
CA PHE A 208 10.47 5.82 -14.15
C PHE A 208 11.05 6.79 -15.16
N GLU A 209 11.73 6.31 -16.20
CA GLU A 209 12.30 7.15 -17.27
C GLU A 209 11.23 8.02 -17.94
N VAL A 210 10.01 7.50 -18.13
CA VAL A 210 8.90 8.27 -18.72
C VAL A 210 8.53 9.52 -17.92
N PHE A 211 8.69 9.49 -16.59
CA PHE A 211 8.44 10.64 -15.73
C PHE A 211 9.56 11.69 -15.83
N VAL A 212 10.75 11.28 -16.27
CA VAL A 212 11.92 12.15 -16.46
C VAL A 212 12.01 12.69 -17.88
N ILE A 213 11.57 11.97 -18.90
CA ILE A 213 11.60 12.46 -20.29
C ILE A 213 10.44 13.44 -20.56
N ASN A 214 9.26 13.18 -20.00
CA ASN A 214 8.06 13.99 -20.27
C ASN A 214 7.97 15.23 -19.35
N GLN A 215 8.92 16.16 -19.50
CA GLN A 215 9.02 17.37 -18.68
C GLN A 215 8.52 18.61 -19.42
N ASP A 216 7.20 18.76 -19.51
CA ASP A 216 6.62 20.08 -19.71
C ASP A 216 6.47 20.76 -18.33
N TYR A 217 7.47 21.56 -17.96
CA TYR A 217 7.47 22.28 -16.67
C TYR A 217 6.27 23.21 -16.49
N LYS A 218 5.71 23.74 -17.57
CA LYS A 218 4.51 24.56 -17.51
C LYS A 218 3.31 23.69 -17.16
N GLN A 219 3.16 22.53 -17.82
CA GLN A 219 2.13 21.56 -17.48
C GLN A 219 2.29 21.04 -16.04
N TRP A 220 3.51 20.75 -15.60
CA TRP A 220 3.78 20.33 -14.23
C TRP A 220 3.31 21.37 -13.22
N LYS A 221 3.59 22.65 -13.49
CA LYS A 221 3.13 23.76 -12.65
C LYS A 221 1.61 23.75 -12.55
N GLU A 222 0.93 23.77 -13.69
CA GLU A 222 -0.54 23.81 -13.75
C GLU A 222 -1.17 22.60 -13.04
N GLN A 223 -0.61 21.40 -13.22
CA GLN A 223 -1.06 20.20 -12.53
C GLN A 223 -0.80 20.27 -11.01
N ALA A 224 0.41 20.66 -10.58
CA ALA A 224 0.77 20.78 -9.18
C ALA A 224 -0.20 21.68 -8.42
N TYR A 225 -0.47 22.89 -8.94
CA TYR A 225 -1.41 23.83 -8.31
C TYR A 225 -2.87 23.35 -8.32
N LYS A 226 -3.22 22.39 -9.17
CA LYS A 226 -4.56 21.79 -9.22
C LYS A 226 -4.72 20.64 -8.22
N ILE A 227 -3.68 19.83 -8.02
CA ILE A 227 -3.78 18.56 -7.29
C ILE A 227 -3.18 18.62 -5.88
N ILE A 228 -2.15 19.43 -5.66
CA ILE A 228 -1.47 19.54 -4.37
C ILE A 228 -2.17 20.63 -3.54
N PRO A 229 -2.67 20.30 -2.33
CA PRO A 229 -3.14 21.32 -1.41
C PRO A 229 -2.09 22.41 -1.19
N LEU A 230 -2.48 23.69 -1.24
CA LEU A 230 -1.55 24.82 -1.15
C LEU A 230 -0.68 24.77 0.13
N GLN A 231 -1.23 24.23 1.22
CA GLN A 231 -0.55 24.05 2.50
C GLN A 231 0.63 23.06 2.44
N LEU A 232 0.64 22.19 1.43
CA LEU A 232 1.69 21.19 1.19
C LEU A 232 2.71 21.64 0.13
N LEU A 233 2.48 22.78 -0.54
CA LEU A 233 3.47 23.34 -1.46
C LEU A 233 4.68 23.84 -0.67
N ALA A 234 5.87 23.47 -1.12
CA ALA A 234 7.10 23.94 -0.52
C ALA A 234 7.33 25.43 -0.80
N LYS A 235 8.25 26.02 -0.04
CA LYS A 235 8.73 27.37 -0.32
C LYS A 235 9.40 27.39 -1.69
N GLN A 236 9.25 28.50 -2.42
CA GLN A 236 9.80 28.64 -3.79
C GLN A 236 11.30 28.26 -3.86
N LYS A 237 12.11 28.66 -2.88
CA LYS A 237 13.54 28.31 -2.82
C LYS A 237 13.81 26.79 -2.84
N ASP A 238 12.94 26.00 -2.22
CA ASP A 238 13.10 24.55 -2.09
C ASP A 238 12.63 23.87 -3.39
N ILE A 239 11.58 24.41 -4.01
CA ILE A 239 11.12 24.03 -5.36
C ILE A 239 12.21 24.33 -6.39
N ASP A 240 12.79 25.53 -6.39
CA ASP A 240 13.88 25.93 -7.30
C ASP A 240 15.11 25.02 -7.13
N CYS A 241 15.44 24.67 -5.88
CA CYS A 241 16.52 23.72 -5.60
C CYS A 241 16.23 22.34 -6.20
N CYS A 242 15.00 21.83 -6.08
CA CYS A 242 14.61 20.57 -6.69
C CYS A 242 14.66 20.63 -8.23
N PHE A 243 14.21 21.73 -8.85
CA PHE A 243 14.35 21.93 -10.30
C PHE A 243 15.81 21.94 -10.74
N ALA A 244 16.69 22.57 -9.97
CA ALA A 244 18.13 22.57 -10.26
C ALA A 244 18.73 21.15 -10.24
N MET A 245 18.27 20.28 -9.33
CA MET A 245 18.67 18.86 -9.30
C MET A 245 18.22 18.13 -10.56
N VAL A 246 16.95 18.29 -10.97
CA VAL A 246 16.42 17.68 -12.19
C VAL A 246 17.19 18.16 -13.43
N LYS A 247 17.45 19.47 -13.54
CA LYS A 247 18.25 20.02 -14.65
C LYS A 247 19.68 19.47 -14.67
N THR A 248 20.33 19.40 -13.51
CA THR A 248 21.70 18.85 -13.40
C THR A 248 21.76 17.40 -13.87
N HIS A 249 20.75 16.60 -13.52
CA HIS A 249 20.62 15.23 -14.01
C HIS A 249 20.42 15.20 -15.54
N LEU A 250 19.54 16.02 -16.09
CA LEU A 250 19.35 16.10 -17.55
C LEU A 250 20.61 16.57 -18.32
N ASP A 251 21.49 17.33 -17.67
CA ASP A 251 22.80 17.74 -18.21
C ASP A 251 23.85 16.60 -18.17
N GLY A 252 23.46 15.37 -17.86
CA GLY A 252 24.35 14.20 -17.82
C GLY A 252 25.12 14.03 -16.52
N LYS A 253 24.81 14.82 -15.48
CA LYS A 253 25.48 14.76 -14.18
C LYS A 253 24.59 14.03 -13.19
N HIS A 254 24.85 12.74 -13.07
CA HIS A 254 24.03 11.82 -12.31
C HIS A 254 24.68 11.46 -10.97
N GLU A 255 23.86 11.29 -9.94
CA GLU A 255 24.28 10.60 -8.72
C GLU A 255 24.35 9.10 -9.00
N PRO A 256 25.28 8.36 -8.39
CA PRO A 256 25.36 6.92 -8.60
C PRO A 256 24.07 6.22 -8.16
N VAL A 257 23.57 5.33 -9.02
CA VAL A 257 22.44 4.45 -8.72
C VAL A 257 22.81 3.52 -7.56
N GLN A 258 21.94 3.41 -6.55
CA GLN A 258 22.16 2.55 -5.39
C GLN A 258 22.17 1.06 -5.77
N ASP A 259 22.90 0.25 -5.01
CA ASP A 259 23.06 -1.19 -5.28
C ASP A 259 21.72 -1.93 -5.37
N TRP A 260 20.77 -1.65 -4.47
CA TRP A 260 19.46 -2.31 -4.45
C TRP A 260 18.60 -1.99 -5.68
N MET A 261 18.93 -0.93 -6.41
CA MET A 261 18.32 -0.55 -7.68
C MET A 261 19.06 -1.17 -8.89
N GLY A 262 20.09 -1.98 -8.69
CA GLY A 262 20.89 -2.56 -9.77
C GLY A 262 22.00 -1.65 -10.28
N GLY A 263 22.61 -0.85 -9.40
CA GLY A 263 23.80 -0.05 -9.69
C GLY A 263 25.04 -0.87 -10.10
N VAL A 264 26.04 -0.18 -10.66
CA VAL A 264 27.29 -0.76 -11.19
C VAL A 264 28.09 -1.41 -10.05
N GLY A 265 27.91 -2.72 -9.87
CA GLY A 265 28.45 -3.48 -8.73
C GLY A 265 27.56 -4.65 -8.31
N TYR A 266 26.32 -4.73 -8.79
CA TYR A 266 25.42 -5.86 -8.54
C TYR A 266 25.82 -7.10 -9.38
N GLU A 267 27.02 -7.66 -9.12
CA GLU A 267 27.39 -9.03 -9.57
C GLU A 267 26.53 -10.11 -8.89
N GLY A 268 25.77 -9.73 -7.85
CA GLY A 268 24.77 -10.57 -7.23
C GLY A 268 23.43 -10.51 -7.96
N SER A 269 23.39 -10.72 -9.28
CA SER A 269 22.11 -11.09 -9.92
C SER A 269 21.51 -12.20 -9.05
N LEU A 270 20.35 -11.97 -8.42
CA LEU A 270 19.61 -13.07 -7.81
C LEU A 270 19.43 -14.05 -8.94
N GLN A 271 20.19 -15.13 -8.91
CA GLN A 271 20.06 -16.11 -9.96
C GLN A 271 18.64 -16.65 -9.84
N ILE A 272 18.10 -17.16 -10.93
CA ILE A 272 16.84 -17.92 -10.89
C ILE A 272 16.90 -18.95 -9.73
N GLN A 273 18.09 -19.44 -9.40
CA GLN A 273 18.37 -20.27 -8.24
C GLN A 273 18.00 -19.67 -6.89
N ASP A 274 18.20 -18.38 -6.64
CA ASP A 274 17.85 -17.73 -5.37
C ASP A 274 16.34 -17.53 -5.23
N TYR A 275 15.66 -17.24 -6.34
CA TYR A 275 14.20 -17.25 -6.40
C TYR A 275 13.64 -18.66 -6.20
N ILE A 276 14.23 -19.67 -6.85
CA ILE A 276 13.89 -21.10 -6.68
C ILE A 276 14.07 -21.51 -5.22
N ASN A 277 15.22 -21.21 -4.61
CA ASN A 277 15.54 -21.52 -3.22
C ASN A 277 14.53 -20.85 -2.26
N HIS A 278 14.14 -19.61 -2.55
CA HIS A 278 13.09 -18.92 -1.80
C HIS A 278 11.73 -19.62 -1.96
N THR A 279 11.33 -20.01 -3.17
CA THR A 279 10.08 -20.78 -3.39
C THR A 279 10.10 -22.19 -2.80
N ASP A 280 11.25 -22.87 -2.78
CA ASP A 280 11.39 -24.21 -2.21
C ASP A 280 11.37 -24.18 -0.68
N MET A 281 11.97 -23.16 -0.05
CA MET A 281 11.75 -22.89 1.37
C MET A 281 10.27 -22.68 1.70
N GLN A 282 9.52 -21.98 0.84
CA GLN A 282 8.08 -21.77 1.00
C GLN A 282 7.28 -23.08 0.86
N ARG A 283 7.69 -23.99 -0.04
CA ARG A 283 7.10 -25.32 -0.17
C ARG A 283 7.37 -26.19 1.05
N GLN A 284 8.60 -26.19 1.55
CA GLN A 284 8.98 -26.96 2.74
C GLN A 284 8.23 -26.49 3.99
N ARG A 285 8.10 -25.17 4.20
CA ARG A 285 7.28 -24.61 5.29
C ARG A 285 5.81 -25.01 5.20
N LYS A 286 5.22 -25.00 4.00
CA LYS A 286 3.84 -25.48 3.79
C LYS A 286 3.69 -26.97 4.11
N GLN A 287 4.67 -27.80 3.77
CA GLN A 287 4.67 -29.22 4.10
C GLN A 287 4.83 -29.46 5.62
N LEU A 288 5.67 -28.69 6.30
CA LEU A 288 5.83 -28.76 7.75
C LEU A 288 4.53 -28.39 8.48
N ASN A 289 3.88 -27.31 8.04
CA ASN A 289 2.60 -26.85 8.61
C ASN A 289 1.46 -27.85 8.38
N LYS A 290 1.46 -28.54 7.22
CA LYS A 290 0.50 -29.61 6.92
C LYS A 290 0.73 -30.87 7.77
N ARG A 291 1.97 -31.17 8.16
CA ARG A 291 2.29 -32.29 9.07
C ARG A 291 1.91 -31.98 10.51
N THR A 292 2.13 -30.76 10.97
CA THR A 292 1.71 -30.31 12.32
C THR A 292 0.19 -30.26 12.45
N SER A 293 -0.56 -29.91 11.39
CA SER A 293 -2.02 -29.97 11.41
C SER A 293 -2.61 -31.39 11.36
N MET A 294 -1.86 -32.40 10.90
CA MET A 294 -2.33 -33.80 10.87
C MET A 294 -2.07 -34.57 12.16
N ASN A 295 -1.19 -34.07 13.04
CA ASN A 295 -0.90 -34.69 14.34
C ASN A 295 -1.79 -34.20 15.50
N VAL A 296 -2.73 -33.30 15.22
CA VAL A 296 -3.78 -32.91 16.19
C VAL A 296 -5.08 -33.61 15.80
N ARG A 297 -5.15 -34.93 16.01
CA ARG A 297 -6.45 -35.63 16.10
C ARG A 297 -6.82 -35.78 17.57
N PRO A 298 -7.99 -35.29 18.02
CA PRO A 298 -8.50 -35.67 19.32
C PRO A 298 -8.84 -37.16 19.28
N ARG A 299 -8.32 -37.93 20.24
CA ARG A 299 -8.83 -39.28 20.53
C ARG A 299 -10.27 -39.14 21.00
N ILE A 300 -11.23 -39.39 20.11
CA ILE A 300 -12.61 -39.67 20.47
C ILE A 300 -12.81 -41.17 20.27
N SER A 301 -13.19 -41.84 21.36
CA SER A 301 -13.54 -43.24 21.38
C SER A 301 -15.03 -43.46 21.11
N MET A 302 -15.31 -44.57 20.43
CA MET A 302 -16.47 -45.48 20.55
C MET A 302 -17.66 -45.39 19.57
N SER A 303 -17.99 -46.61 19.14
CA SER A 303 -19.25 -47.26 18.72
C SER A 303 -19.90 -46.94 17.36
N THR A 304 -19.72 -47.91 16.45
CA THR A 304 -20.71 -48.70 15.69
C THR A 304 -22.09 -48.08 15.40
N ILE A 305 -22.49 -48.02 14.13
CA ILE A 305 -23.73 -48.61 13.55
C ILE A 305 -23.69 -48.51 12.00
N ASN A 306 -24.16 -49.58 11.36
CA ASN A 306 -24.32 -49.82 9.92
C ASN A 306 -25.29 -48.85 9.22
N ASN A 307 -25.08 -48.55 7.93
CA ASN A 307 -25.89 -49.12 6.84
C ASN A 307 -25.65 -48.50 5.44
N SER A 308 -25.67 -49.42 4.47
CA SER A 308 -26.19 -49.35 3.08
C SER A 308 -25.59 -48.43 2.01
N PHE A 309 -25.16 -49.12 0.95
CA PHE A 309 -24.76 -48.72 -0.39
C PHE A 309 -25.83 -47.96 -1.19
N GLY A 310 -25.36 -47.06 -2.05
CA GLY A 310 -26.09 -46.52 -3.20
C GLY A 310 -25.10 -45.86 -4.17
N SER A 311 -24.78 -46.56 -5.27
CA SER A 311 -23.88 -46.12 -6.34
C SER A 311 -24.61 -45.22 -7.34
N PHE A 312 -24.04 -44.07 -7.67
CA PHE A 312 -24.35 -43.31 -8.88
C PHE A 312 -23.05 -42.85 -9.55
N SER A 313 -22.86 -43.29 -10.79
CA SER A 313 -21.80 -42.87 -11.70
C SER A 313 -22.37 -41.82 -12.64
N GLU A 314 -21.88 -40.58 -12.55
CA GLU A 314 -22.08 -39.57 -13.58
C GLU A 314 -20.73 -39.04 -14.04
N SER A 315 -20.51 -39.18 -15.35
CA SER A 315 -19.39 -38.68 -16.12
C SER A 315 -19.52 -37.16 -16.33
N ILE A 316 -18.53 -36.39 -15.88
CA ILE A 316 -18.39 -34.98 -16.22
C ILE A 316 -17.21 -34.82 -17.18
N GLN A 317 -17.51 -34.46 -18.43
CA GLN A 317 -16.56 -33.93 -19.40
C GLN A 317 -16.53 -32.39 -19.32
N SER A 318 -15.30 -31.82 -19.33
CA SER A 318 -14.92 -30.47 -19.86
C SER A 318 -15.43 -29.22 -19.08
N PRO A 319 -14.67 -28.09 -18.95
CA PRO A 319 -13.88 -27.43 -19.99
C PRO A 319 -12.55 -26.79 -19.54
N ARG A 320 -11.42 -27.23 -20.12
CA ARG A 320 -10.13 -26.52 -20.04
C ARG A 320 -9.52 -26.15 -21.40
N LYS A 321 -10.28 -26.27 -22.49
CA LYS A 321 -9.79 -25.98 -23.86
C LYS A 321 -10.33 -24.69 -24.49
N SER A 322 -11.12 -23.89 -23.77
CA SER A 322 -11.68 -22.64 -24.30
C SER A 322 -10.90 -21.38 -23.89
N LEU A 323 -10.05 -21.42 -22.85
CA LEU A 323 -9.29 -20.25 -22.40
C LEU A 323 -7.96 -20.10 -23.17
N ASP A 324 -7.31 -21.22 -23.50
CA ASP A 324 -6.02 -21.20 -24.20
C ASP A 324 -6.15 -20.69 -25.65
N LEU A 325 -7.28 -20.93 -26.32
CA LEU A 325 -7.55 -20.37 -27.66
C LEU A 325 -7.89 -18.87 -27.65
N GLN A 326 -8.42 -18.32 -26.54
CA GLN A 326 -8.73 -16.89 -26.43
C GLN A 326 -7.50 -16.06 -26.09
N ILE A 327 -6.55 -16.62 -25.34
CA ILE A 327 -5.28 -15.96 -25.02
C ILE A 327 -4.35 -15.96 -26.24
N GLN A 328 -4.36 -17.02 -27.05
CA GLN A 328 -3.53 -17.10 -28.26
C GLN A 328 -4.03 -16.14 -29.36
N ASN A 329 -5.35 -15.98 -29.52
CA ASN A 329 -5.94 -14.98 -30.43
C ASN A 329 -5.76 -13.51 -29.96
N MET A 330 -5.48 -13.26 -28.68
CA MET A 330 -5.16 -11.90 -28.20
C MET A 330 -3.70 -11.53 -28.42
N ILE A 331 -2.80 -12.51 -28.44
CA ILE A 331 -1.36 -12.30 -28.66
C ILE A 331 -1.06 -12.09 -30.15
N GLU A 332 -1.78 -12.75 -31.06
CA GLU A 332 -1.57 -12.60 -32.52
C GLU A 332 -2.14 -11.30 -33.12
N ASN A 333 -2.94 -10.53 -32.38
CA ASN A 333 -3.55 -9.28 -32.88
C ASN A 333 -2.88 -7.99 -32.38
N CYS A 334 -1.72 -8.07 -31.71
CA CYS A 334 -0.99 -6.89 -31.23
C CYS A 334 0.20 -6.46 -32.12
N ASP A 335 0.50 -7.21 -33.19
CA ASP A 335 1.62 -6.91 -34.12
C ASP A 335 1.19 -6.24 -35.45
N GLU A 336 -0.07 -5.83 -35.59
CA GLU A 336 -0.54 -5.05 -36.75
C GLU A 336 -1.10 -3.68 -36.35
N TYR A 337 -0.24 -2.78 -35.86
CA TYR A 337 -0.38 -1.33 -36.04
C TYR A 337 1.01 -0.67 -35.97
N ILE A 338 1.70 -0.69 -37.11
CA ILE A 338 2.62 0.37 -37.55
C ILE A 338 1.79 1.41 -38.31
#